data_AF-A0AB37QHJ8-F1
#
_entry.id   AF-A0AB37QHJ8-F1
#
_cell.length_a   1.000
_cell.length_b   1.000
_cell.length_c   1.000
_cell.angle_alpha   90.00
_cell.angle_beta   90.00
_cell.angle_gamma   90.00
#
_symmetry.space_group_name_H-M   'P 1'
#
loop_
_entity.id
_entity.type
_entity.pdbx_description
1 polymer ?
#
loop_
_entity_poly.entity_id
_entity_poly.type
_entity_poly.pdbx_seq_one_letter_code
_entity_poly.pdbx_strand_id
1 'polypeptide(L)' 'AGMEPVYPRDEVAPLSSYLRWLPASFDVNKKHALDWYTQMMLAQHVANISPIWGRASGTGNPGITLFNRGGAPLTFDP' A
#
# COMPACT_ATOMS: atom_id res chain seq x y z
N ALA A 1 -13.84 16.63 -15.95
CA ALA A 1 -14.78 15.77 -15.20
C ALA A 1 -14.18 15.55 -13.82
N GLY A 2 -14.92 15.87 -12.76
CA GLY A 2 -14.45 15.73 -11.38
C GLY A 2 -14.55 14.28 -10.91
N MET A 3 -13.54 13.81 -10.19
CA MET A 3 -13.61 12.53 -9.49
C MET A 3 -14.32 12.77 -8.16
N GLU A 4 -15.43 12.08 -7.92
CA GLU A 4 -16.17 12.18 -6.65
C GLU A 4 -15.93 10.90 -5.82
N PRO A 5 -15.69 11.01 -4.50
CA PRO A 5 -15.59 9.84 -3.64
C PRO A 5 -16.92 9.07 -3.61
N VAL A 6 -16.84 7.76 -3.80
CA VAL A 6 -18.00 6.85 -3.75
C VAL A 6 -18.38 6.63 -2.29
N TYR A 7 -19.66 6.88 -1.95
CA TYR A 7 -20.17 6.54 -0.62
C TYR A 7 -20.40 5.02 -0.51
N PRO A 8 -20.32 4.44 0.70
CA PRO A 8 -20.53 3.00 0.89
C PRO A 8 -21.88 2.46 0.37
N ARG A 9 -22.90 3.33 0.27
CA ARG A 9 -24.23 2.99 -0.25
C ARG A 9 -24.27 2.86 -1.77
N ASP A 10 -23.31 3.48 -2.45
CA ASP A 10 -23.23 3.58 -3.91
C ASP A 10 -22.22 2.56 -4.47
N GLU A 11 -21.77 1.60 -3.65
CA GLU A 11 -20.89 0.53 -4.11
C GLU A 11 -21.64 -0.45 -5.04
N VAL A 12 -20.96 -0.87 -6.11
CA VAL A 12 -21.49 -1.81 -7.12
C VAL A 12 -21.89 -3.15 -6.51
N ALA A 13 -21.17 -3.60 -5.48
CA ALA A 13 -21.49 -4.77 -4.69
C ALA A 13 -21.06 -4.54 -3.23
N PRO A 14 -21.74 -5.14 -2.24
CA PRO A 14 -21.32 -5.04 -0.84
C PRO A 14 -19.87 -5.48 -0.70
N LEU A 15 -19.07 -4.69 0.03
CA LEU A 15 -17.67 -5.01 0.37
C LEU A 15 -16.71 -4.97 -0.84
N SER A 16 -17.14 -4.48 -2.00
CA SER A 16 -16.30 -4.45 -3.20
C SER A 16 -15.06 -3.57 -3.01
N SER A 17 -15.19 -2.41 -2.36
CA SER A 17 -14.02 -1.58 -2.08
C SER A 17 -13.09 -2.25 -1.07
N TYR A 18 -13.65 -2.84 -0.01
CA TYR A 18 -12.87 -3.50 1.02
C TYR A 18 -12.03 -4.66 0.47
N LEU A 19 -12.63 -5.54 -0.34
CA LEU A 19 -11.92 -6.65 -0.98
C LEU A 19 -10.80 -6.15 -1.90
N ARG A 20 -11.03 -5.03 -2.60
CA ARG A 20 -9.99 -4.40 -3.42
C ARG A 20 -8.85 -3.88 -2.57
N TRP A 21 -9.13 -3.17 -1.47
CA TRP A 21 -8.11 -2.56 -0.61
C TRP A 21 -7.36 -3.55 0.30
N LEU A 22 -7.82 -4.81 0.38
CA LEU A 22 -7.18 -5.83 1.19
C LEU A 22 -5.72 -6.04 0.75
N PRO A 23 -4.76 -6.09 1.70
CA PRO A 23 -3.36 -6.34 1.39
C PRO A 23 -3.20 -7.62 0.56
N ALA A 24 -2.30 -7.58 -0.42
CA ALA A 24 -1.98 -8.70 -1.31
C ALA A 24 -3.16 -9.24 -2.16
N SER A 25 -4.27 -8.50 -2.28
CA SER A 25 -5.40 -8.87 -3.16
C SER A 25 -5.27 -8.34 -4.61
N PHE A 26 -4.11 -7.77 -4.98
CA PHE A 26 -3.85 -7.29 -6.34
C PHE A 26 -3.44 -8.44 -7.27
N ASP A 27 -4.05 -8.49 -8.44
CA ASP A 27 -3.75 -9.48 -9.49
C ASP A 27 -3.39 -8.77 -10.80
N VAL A 28 -2.14 -8.94 -11.23
CA VAL A 28 -1.58 -8.35 -12.46
C VAL A 28 -2.23 -8.87 -13.74
N ASN A 29 -2.83 -10.06 -13.70
CA ASN A 29 -3.43 -10.68 -14.88
C ASN A 29 -4.89 -10.25 -15.11
N LYS A 30 -5.48 -9.48 -14.19
CA LYS A 30 -6.84 -8.97 -14.38
C LYS A 30 -6.86 -7.82 -15.38
N LYS A 31 -7.91 -7.78 -16.20
CA LYS A 31 -8.16 -6.71 -17.19
C LYS A 31 -8.06 -5.29 -16.61
N HIS A 32 -8.46 -5.13 -15.35
CA HIS A 32 -8.48 -3.86 -14.61
C HIS A 32 -7.16 -3.50 -13.91
N ALA A 33 -6.09 -4.29 -14.09
CA ALA A 33 -4.80 -4.03 -13.45
C ALA A 33 -4.18 -2.70 -13.88
N LEU A 34 -4.47 -2.25 -15.11
CA LEU A 34 -4.01 -0.97 -15.64
C LEU A 34 -4.93 0.20 -15.29
N ASP A 35 -6.08 -0.03 -14.65
CA ASP A 35 -6.93 1.08 -14.23
C ASP A 35 -6.21 1.91 -13.16
N TRP A 36 -6.29 3.24 -13.28
CA TRP A 36 -5.58 4.21 -12.43
C TRP A 36 -5.79 3.97 -10.93
N TYR A 37 -7.01 3.62 -10.52
CA TYR A 37 -7.34 3.35 -9.11
C TYR A 37 -6.65 2.09 -8.59
N THR A 38 -6.51 1.06 -9.43
CA THR A 38 -5.82 -0.19 -9.08
C THR A 38 -4.32 0.02 -8.97
N GLN A 39 -3.74 0.87 -9.83
CA GLN A 39 -2.33 1.26 -9.73
C GLN A 39 -2.03 2.04 -8.45
N MET A 40 -2.93 2.95 -8.05
CA MET A 40 -2.76 3.69 -6.79
C MET A 40 -2.88 2.80 -5.55
N MET A 41 -3.76 1.79 -5.59
CA MET A 41 -3.85 0.78 -4.55
C MET A 41 -2.53 -0.01 -4.42
N LEU A 42 -1.94 -0.46 -5.53
CA LEU A 42 -0.63 -1.11 -5.53
C LEU A 42 0.46 -0.20 -4.97
N ALA A 43 0.53 1.06 -5.44
CA ALA A 43 1.49 2.04 -4.95
C ALA A 43 1.36 2.26 -3.44
N GLN A 44 0.13 2.32 -2.92
CA GLN A 44 -0.13 2.43 -1.49
C GLN A 44 0.33 1.19 -0.70
N HIS A 45 0.09 -0.02 -1.21
CA HIS A 45 0.56 -1.26 -0.58
C HIS A 45 2.10 -1.34 -0.57
N VAL A 46 2.75 -1.04 -1.70
CA VAL A 46 4.21 -1.01 -1.82
C VAL A 46 4.82 0.05 -0.91
N ALA A 47 4.23 1.25 -0.85
CA ALA A 47 4.70 2.29 0.05
C ALA A 47 4.64 1.84 1.52
N ASN A 48 3.56 1.18 1.93
CA ASN A 48 3.41 0.72 3.32
C ASN A 48 4.39 -0.40 3.70
N ILE A 49 4.81 -1.22 2.74
CA ILE A 49 5.84 -2.25 2.95
C ILE A 49 7.24 -1.65 2.83
N SER A 50 7.40 -0.59 2.03
CA SER A 50 8.69 0.05 1.82
C SER A 50 9.29 0.46 3.17
N PRO A 51 10.59 0.26 3.36
CA PRO A 51 11.20 0.49 4.66
C PRO A 51 11.29 1.99 5.01
N ILE A 52 11.28 2.86 4.00
CA ILE A 52 11.32 4.32 4.16
C ILE A 52 9.95 4.88 4.61
N TRP A 53 8.86 4.40 4.01
CA TRP A 53 7.51 4.94 4.25
C TRP A 53 6.69 4.10 5.24
N GLY A 54 7.00 2.82 5.35
CA GLY A 54 6.41 1.89 6.31
C GLY A 54 6.87 2.12 7.75
N ARG A 55 6.35 1.31 8.67
CA ARG A 55 6.69 1.34 10.11
C ARG A 55 7.65 0.22 10.55
N ALA A 56 8.18 -0.54 9.60
CA ALA A 56 9.15 -1.58 9.89
C ALA A 56 10.45 -0.95 10.43
N SER A 57 11.12 -1.64 11.34
CA SER A 57 12.41 -1.23 11.92
C SER A 57 13.60 -2.05 11.40
N GLY A 58 13.35 -3.02 10.53
CA GLY A 58 14.40 -3.85 9.94
C GLY A 58 14.88 -4.98 10.84
N THR A 59 16.14 -5.39 10.68
CA THR A 59 16.71 -6.62 11.29
C THR A 59 17.21 -6.44 12.73
N GLY A 60 17.35 -5.20 13.21
CA GLY A 60 17.84 -4.87 14.55
C GLY A 60 19.36 -4.88 14.69
N ASN A 61 20.09 -5.20 13.63
CA ASN A 61 21.54 -5.21 13.61
C ASN A 61 22.08 -3.88 13.03
N PRO A 62 23.08 -3.24 13.68
CA PRO A 62 23.59 -1.94 13.24
C PRO A 62 24.59 -2.10 12.08
N GLY A 63 24.08 -2.40 10.88
CA GLY A 63 24.83 -2.27 9.61
C GLY A 63 24.69 -0.86 9.03
N ILE A 64 23.54 -0.57 8.44
CA ILE A 64 23.13 0.77 7.99
C ILE A 64 21.87 1.17 8.75
N THR A 65 21.93 2.29 9.50
CA THR A 65 20.81 2.79 10.31
C THR A 65 20.23 4.08 9.74
N LEU A 66 18.94 4.06 9.42
CA LEU A 66 18.13 5.19 8.97
C LEU A 66 16.94 5.40 9.93
N PHE A 67 16.09 6.37 9.64
CA PHE A 67 14.84 6.59 10.36
C PHE A 67 13.65 6.38 9.41
N ASN A 68 12.66 5.59 9.83
CA ASN A 68 11.41 5.47 9.08
C ASN A 68 10.52 6.71 9.28
N ARG A 69 9.42 6.82 8.52
CA ARG A 69 8.45 7.94 8.63
C ARG A 69 7.94 8.19 10.06
N GLY A 70 7.91 7.16 10.91
CA GLY A 70 7.47 7.25 12.31
C GLY A 70 8.56 7.70 13.29
N GLY A 71 9.77 7.99 12.80
CA GLY A 71 10.92 8.37 13.64
C GLY A 71 11.60 7.19 14.35
N ALA A 72 11.20 5.95 14.05
CA ALA A 72 11.83 4.77 14.64
C ALA A 72 13.08 4.36 13.85
N PRO A 73 14.08 3.72 14.49
CA PRO A 73 15.27 3.21 13.82
C PRO A 73 14.87 2.18 12.76
N LEU A 74 15.51 2.28 11.60
CA LEU A 74 15.38 1.37 10.47
C LEU A 74 16.77 0.82 10.14
N THR A 75 16.95 -0.48 10.33
CA THR A 75 18.24 -1.17 10.22
C THR A 75 18.27 -2.09 9.01
N PHE A 76 19.35 -2.01 8.23
CA PHE A 76 19.62 -2.90 7.10
C PHE A 76 20.97 -3.58 7.27
N ASP A 77 20.99 -4.89 7.07
CA ASP A 77 22.21 -5.68 6.95
C ASP A 77 22.80 -5.51 5.53
N PRO A 78 24.13 -5.29 5.38
CA PRO A 78 24.79 -5.09 4.10
C PRO A 78 24.83 -6.33 3.20
#